data_AF-A0A6N9TWH5-F1
#
_entry.id   AF-A0A6N9TWH5-F1
#
_cell.length_a   1.000
_cell.length_b   1.000
_cell.length_c   1.000
_cell.angle_alpha   90.00
_cell.angle_beta   90.00
_cell.angle_gamma   90.00
#
_symmetry.space_group_name_H-M   'P 1'
#
loop_
_entity.id
_entity.type
_entity.pdbx_description
1 polymer ?
#
loop_
_entity_poly.entity_id
_entity_poly.type
_entity_poly.pdbx_seq_one_letter_code
_entity_poly.pdbx_strand_id
1 'polypeptide(L)' 'ALLPDGHSPGGRPGRVRPLYRRPGGREPNLAPGLPELLGARYGTPVTAEAVLAWVLAAARPSPAGPFVPLPADRAL' A
#
# COMPACT_ATOMS: atom_id res chain seq x y z
N ALA A 1 -14.22 14.92 2.31
CA ALA A 1 -13.35 13.79 2.66
C ALA A 1 -12.63 14.13 3.96
N LEU A 2 -12.46 13.17 4.86
CA LEU A 2 -11.61 13.35 6.05
C LEU A 2 -10.15 13.33 5.59
N LEU A 3 -9.43 14.42 5.80
CA LEU A 3 -7.99 14.50 5.58
C LEU A 3 -7.29 14.06 6.87
N PRO A 4 -6.30 13.15 6.81
CA PRO A 4 -5.46 12.90 7.97
C PRO A 4 -4.68 14.18 8.30
N ASP A 5 -4.91 14.70 9.51
CA ASP A 5 -4.29 15.92 10.04
C ASP A 5 -2.88 15.68 10.61
N GLY A 6 -2.41 14.42 10.57
CA GLY A 6 -1.10 14.03 11.10
C GLY A 6 -1.08 13.90 12.62
N HIS A 7 -2.23 13.96 13.30
CA HIS A 7 -2.25 13.76 14.74
C HIS A 7 -1.78 12.34 15.10
N SER A 8 -0.85 12.24 16.03
CA SER A 8 -0.37 10.97 16.58
C SER A 8 -0.19 11.12 18.09
N PRO A 9 -0.87 10.32 18.92
CA PRO A 9 -0.81 10.42 20.39
C PRO A 9 0.62 10.31 20.96
N GLY A 10 1.54 9.68 20.23
CA GLY A 10 2.96 9.52 20.60
C GLY A 10 3.90 10.63 20.12
N GLY A 11 3.39 11.77 19.65
CA GLY A 11 4.17 12.99 19.38
C GLY A 11 4.95 13.05 18.05
N ARG A 12 5.03 11.96 17.29
CA ARG A 12 5.57 11.98 15.92
C ARG A 12 4.46 11.64 14.92
N PRO A 13 4.03 12.60 14.07
CA PRO A 13 3.10 12.32 12.98
C PRO A 13 3.61 11.15 12.15
N GLY A 14 2.82 10.07 12.08
CA GLY A 14 3.11 8.97 11.17
C GLY A 14 3.14 9.46 9.71
N ARG A 15 3.97 8.83 8.87
CA ARG A 15 3.91 9.09 7.42
C ARG A 15 2.61 8.53 6.86
N VAL A 16 1.80 9.39 6.23
CA VAL A 16 0.63 8.96 5.46
C VAL A 16 1.08 8.47 4.09
N ARG A 17 0.60 7.30 3.67
CA ARG A 17 0.86 6.69 2.35
C ARG A 17 -0.47 6.57 1.59
N PRO A 18 -0.89 7.59 0.84
CA PRO A 18 -2.20 7.59 0.20
C PRO A 18 -2.27 6.56 -0.92
N LEU A 19 -3.38 5.80 -0.98
CA LEU A 19 -3.65 4.86 -2.08
C LEU A 19 -3.85 5.60 -3.41
N TYR A 20 -4.38 6.81 -3.39
CA TYR A 20 -4.70 7.59 -4.58
C TYR A 20 -3.92 8.91 -4.60
N ARG A 21 -3.37 9.28 -5.76
CA ARG A 21 -2.55 10.50 -5.94
C ARG A 21 -3.35 11.78 -5.84
N ARG A 22 -4.59 11.75 -6.35
CA ARG A 22 -5.45 12.92 -6.46
C ARG A 22 -6.74 12.73 -5.67
N PRO A 23 -7.34 13.83 -5.18
CA PRO A 23 -8.73 13.84 -4.77
C PRO A 23 -9.62 13.24 -5.87
N GLY A 24 -10.61 12.45 -5.48
CA GLY A 24 -11.51 11.74 -6.39
C GLY A 24 -11.18 10.26 -6.60
N GLY A 25 -10.01 9.78 -6.13
CA GLY A 25 -9.77 8.34 -6.01
C GLY A 25 -9.65 7.57 -7.33
N ARG A 26 -9.24 8.25 -8.42
CA ARG A 26 -9.20 7.65 -9.77
C ARG A 26 -7.81 7.29 -10.25
N GLU A 27 -6.77 7.79 -9.59
CA GLU A 27 -5.38 7.61 -10.00
C GLU A 27 -4.61 6.89 -8.89
N PRO A 28 -4.49 5.54 -8.95
CA PRO A 28 -3.76 4.77 -7.95
C PRO A 28 -2.30 5.23 -7.85
N ASN A 29 -1.82 5.37 -6.63
CA ASN A 29 -0.43 5.65 -6.31
C ASN A 29 0.40 4.36 -6.26
N LEU A 30 0.25 3.54 -7.28
CA LEU A 30 1.01 2.31 -7.50
C LEU A 30 1.96 2.50 -8.68
N ALA A 31 2.94 1.60 -8.80
CA ALA A 31 3.74 1.53 -10.01
C ALA A 31 2.82 1.27 -11.22
N PRO A 32 2.95 2.03 -12.32
CA PRO A 32 2.16 1.80 -13.52
C PRO A 32 2.29 0.35 -14.01
N GLY A 33 1.18 -0.30 -14.36
CA GLY A 33 1.17 -1.69 -14.85
C GLY A 33 1.18 -2.76 -13.76
N LEU A 34 1.34 -2.41 -12.49
CA LEU A 34 1.42 -3.40 -11.41
C LEU A 34 0.12 -4.22 -11.25
N PRO A 35 -1.08 -3.60 -11.14
CA PRO A 35 -2.32 -4.38 -11.04
C PRO A 35 -2.54 -5.30 -12.24
N GLU A 36 -2.22 -4.85 -13.46
CA GLU A 36 -2.34 -5.62 -14.68
C GLU A 36 -1.39 -6.83 -14.68
N LEU A 37 -0.14 -6.62 -14.29
CA LEU A 37 0.86 -7.69 -14.14
C LEU A 37 0.40 -8.74 -13.13
N LEU A 38 -0.09 -8.32 -11.96
CA LEU A 38 -0.57 -9.22 -10.93
C LEU A 38 -1.83 -9.97 -11.38
N GLY A 39 -2.73 -9.28 -12.09
CA GLY A 39 -3.94 -9.91 -12.60
C GLY A 39 -3.64 -10.99 -13.64
N ALA A 40 -2.70 -10.73 -14.55
CA ALA A 40 -2.21 -11.73 -15.49
C ALA A 40 -1.56 -12.93 -14.77
N ARG A 41 -0.79 -12.68 -13.71
CA ARG A 41 -0.12 -13.74 -12.95
C ARG A 41 -1.07 -14.63 -12.14
N TYR A 42 -2.11 -14.05 -11.55
CA TYR A 42 -3.05 -14.79 -10.69
C TYR A 42 -4.30 -15.28 -11.42
N GLY A 43 -4.48 -14.91 -12.69
CA GLY A 43 -5.65 -15.29 -13.48
C GLY A 43 -6.96 -14.67 -12.96
N THR A 44 -6.88 -13.58 -12.20
CA THR A 44 -8.02 -12.86 -11.62
C THR A 44 -7.76 -11.36 -11.64
N PRO A 45 -8.78 -10.50 -11.84
CA PRO A 45 -8.60 -9.07 -11.69
C PRO A 45 -8.02 -8.68 -10.32
N VAL A 46 -7.02 -7.80 -10.32
CA VAL A 46 -6.42 -7.23 -9.11
C VAL A 46 -6.68 -5.74 -9.10
N THR A 47 -7.31 -5.23 -8.04
CA THR A 47 -7.59 -3.80 -7.86
C THR A 47 -6.50 -3.12 -7.03
N ALA A 48 -6.48 -1.79 -7.04
CA ALA A 48 -5.60 -1.02 -6.17
C ALA A 48 -5.87 -1.31 -4.68
N GLU A 49 -7.15 -1.48 -4.31
CA GLU A 49 -7.58 -1.86 -2.97
C GLU A 49 -7.11 -3.26 -2.58
N ALA A 50 -7.10 -4.22 -3.50
CA ALA A 50 -6.58 -5.56 -3.23
C ALA A 50 -5.08 -5.52 -2.91
N VAL A 51 -4.31 -4.70 -3.65
CA VAL A 51 -2.89 -4.47 -3.36
C VAL A 51 -2.72 -3.80 -2.00
N LEU A 52 -3.53 -2.78 -1.66
CA LEU A 52 -3.50 -2.13 -0.35
C LEU A 52 -3.81 -3.13 0.77
N ALA A 53 -4.84 -3.95 0.63
CA ALA A 53 -5.23 -4.95 1.61
C ALA A 53 -4.08 -5.95 1.85
N TRP A 54 -3.41 -6.40 0.79
CA TRP A 54 -2.23 -7.26 0.90
C TRP A 54 -1.07 -6.55 1.62
N VAL A 55 -0.76 -5.30 1.25
CA VAL A 55 0.27 -4.50 1.92
C VAL A 55 0.02 -4.38 3.42
N LEU A 56 -1.23 -4.09 3.82
CA LEU A 56 -1.61 -3.97 5.23
C LEU A 56 -1.48 -5.29 5.99
N ALA A 57 -1.80 -6.42 5.34
CA ALA A 57 -1.68 -7.74 5.93
C ALA A 57 -0.22 -8.23 6.04
N ALA A 58 0.60 -7.93 5.04
CA ALA A 58 1.97 -8.43 4.92
C ALA A 58 3.01 -7.52 5.60
N ALA A 59 2.70 -6.24 5.82
CA ALA A 59 3.67 -5.30 6.37
C ALA A 59 4.20 -5.72 7.74
N ARG A 60 5.50 -5.53 7.94
CA ARG A 60 6.21 -5.73 9.20
C ARG A 60 6.81 -4.41 9.68
N PRO A 61 6.90 -4.18 11.00
CA PRO A 61 7.63 -3.03 11.52
C PRO A 61 9.12 -3.15 11.18
N SER A 62 9.74 -2.04 10.77
CA SER A 62 11.19 -1.94 10.60
C SER A 62 11.67 -0.55 11.06
N PRO A 63 12.98 -0.37 11.33
CA PRO A 63 13.53 0.94 11.67
C PRO A 63 13.30 2.02 10.61
N ALA A 64 13.14 1.64 9.34
CA ALA A 64 12.85 2.56 8.23
C ALA A 64 11.35 2.83 8.01
N GLY A 65 10.48 2.24 8.85
CA GLY A 65 9.03 2.23 8.71
C GLY A 65 8.47 0.88 8.24
N PRO A 66 7.18 0.79 7.89
CA PRO A 66 6.59 -0.47 7.43
C PRO A 66 7.33 -1.04 6.21
N PHE A 67 7.78 -2.29 6.33
CA PHE A 67 8.41 -3.06 5.27
C PHE A 67 7.43 -4.11 4.77
N VAL A 68 7.29 -4.23 3.45
CA VAL A 68 6.45 -5.25 2.81
C VAL A 68 7.38 -6.25 2.12
N PRO A 69 7.46 -7.51 2.56
CA PRO A 69 8.34 -8.50 1.96
C PRO A 69 7.89 -8.85 0.54
N LEU A 70 8.84 -9.26 -0.31
CA LEU A 70 8.50 -9.81 -1.60
C LEU A 70 7.88 -11.21 -1.41
N PRO A 71 6.77 -11.56 -2.10
CA PRO A 71 6.12 -12.86 -1.93
C PRO A 71 7.01 -14.09 -2.17
N ALA A 72 8.12 -13.93 -2.89
CA ALA A 72 9.07 -14.99 -3.20
C ALA A 72 10.32 -14.99 -2.30
N ASP A 73 10.45 -14.01 -1.40
CA ASP A 73 11.55 -14.01 -0.43
C ASP A 73 11.34 -15.14 0.57
N ARG A 74 12.27 -16.11 0.56
CA ARG A 74 12.29 -17.24 1.50
C ARG A 74 12.73 -16.85 2.92
N ALA A 75 13.11 -15.60 3.15
CA ALA A 75 13.64 -15.11 4.42
C ALA A 75 12.55 -14.63 5.41
N LEU A 76 11.33 -15.16 5.29
CA LEU A 76 10.26 -14.96 6.27
C LEU A 76 10.17 -16.16 7.22
#